data_AF-A0A961L930-F1
#
_entry.id   AF-A0A961L930-F1
#
_cell.length_a   1.000
_cell.length_b   1.000
_cell.length_c   1.000
_cell.angle_alpha   90.00
_cell.angle_beta   90.00
_cell.angle_gamma   90.00
#
_symmetry.space_group_name_H-M   'P 1'
#
loop_
_entity.id
_entity.type
_entity.pdbx_description
1 polymer ?
#
loop_
_entity_poly.entity_id
_entity_poly.type
_entity_poly.pdbx_seq_one_letter_code
_entity_poly.pdbx_strand_id
1 'polypeptide(L)'
;MRLTPLAAGLPATVPFVGPEAQERRLGRPFIARIGANESVFGPSPRAIAAMAEAAEMAWRYGDPENHDLKAALAAHHGVPAACIVVGEGIDALLGNL
;
A
#
# COMPACT_ATOMS: atom_id res chain seq x y z
N MET A 1 17.37 23.21 9.85
CA MET A 1 16.32 22.51 10.62
C MET A 1 17.02 21.57 11.61
N ARG A 2 16.69 21.61 12.91
CA ARG A 2 17.37 20.78 13.93
C ARG A 2 16.52 19.53 14.20
N LEU A 3 17.06 18.34 13.91
CA LEU A 3 16.40 17.06 14.15
C LEU A 3 16.56 16.62 15.61
N THR A 4 15.72 15.70 16.08
CA THR A 4 15.94 15.01 17.37
C THR A 4 17.21 14.14 17.27
N PRO A 5 17.89 13.85 18.39
CA PRO A 5 19.09 12.98 18.38
C PRO A 5 18.83 11.60 17.76
N LEU A 6 17.64 11.03 18.01
CA LEU A 6 17.25 9.75 17.42
C LEU A 6 17.14 9.85 15.89
N ALA A 7 16.42 10.85 15.38
CA ALA A 7 16.27 11.04 13.94
C ALA A 7 17.60 11.35 13.24
N ALA A 8 18.51 12.07 13.93
CA ALA A 8 19.86 12.35 13.42
C ALA A 8 20.77 11.11 13.37
N GLY A 9 20.48 10.09 14.17
CA GLY A 9 21.25 8.84 14.23
C GLY A 9 20.80 7.76 13.26
N LEU A 10 19.66 7.94 12.58
CA LEU A 10 19.17 6.98 11.59
C LEU A 10 20.01 7.07 10.30
N PRO A 11 20.36 5.93 9.67
CA PRO A 11 21.06 5.96 8.39
C PRO A 11 20.16 6.60 7.32
N ALA A 12 20.79 7.23 6.32
CA ALA A 12 20.09 7.65 5.10
C ALA A 12 19.64 6.39 4.35
N THR A 13 18.44 5.89 4.64
CA THR A 13 17.92 4.72 3.97
C THR A 13 17.34 5.12 2.63
N VAL A 14 17.93 4.59 1.56
CA VAL A 14 17.16 4.27 0.36
C VAL A 14 16.76 2.81 0.55
N PRO A 15 15.59 2.51 1.14
CA PRO A 15 15.22 1.13 1.47
C PRO A 15 15.17 0.24 0.22
N PHE A 16 14.95 0.84 -0.94
CA PHE A 16 14.90 0.17 -2.23
C PHE A 16 15.10 1.19 -3.36
N VAL A 17 15.82 0.81 -4.42
CA VAL A 17 15.89 1.61 -5.65
C VAL A 17 14.75 1.15 -6.57
N GLY A 18 13.72 1.98 -6.71
CA GLY A 18 12.54 1.69 -7.52
C GLY A 18 12.88 1.27 -8.96
N PRO A 19 12.11 0.34 -9.57
CA PRO A 19 12.37 -0.15 -10.92
C PRO A 19 12.43 0.99 -11.95
N GLU A 20 11.61 2.03 -11.83
CA GLU A 20 11.60 3.18 -12.74
C GLU A 20 12.94 3.95 -12.68
N ALA A 21 13.56 4.05 -11.50
CA ALA A 21 14.87 4.67 -11.36
C ALA A 21 15.96 3.82 -12.02
N GLN A 22 15.83 2.49 -11.95
CA GLN A 22 16.73 1.56 -12.63
C GLN A 22 16.58 1.66 -14.14
N GLU A 23 15.36 1.69 -14.67
CA GLU A 23 15.09 1.86 -16.12
C GLU A 23 15.67 3.17 -16.65
N ARG A 24 15.49 4.29 -15.92
CA ARG A 24 16.12 5.57 -16.27
C ARG A 24 17.64 5.48 -16.32
N ARG A 25 18.28 4.77 -15.38
CA ARG A 25 19.74 4.56 -15.37
C ARG A 25 20.20 3.64 -16.50
N LEU A 26 19.39 2.65 -16.86
CA LEU A 26 19.67 1.71 -17.94
C LEU A 26 19.40 2.31 -19.33
N GLY A 27 18.65 3.41 -19.41
CA GLY A 27 18.24 4.03 -20.67
C GLY A 27 17.23 3.20 -21.45
N ARG A 28 16.59 2.21 -20.81
CA ARG A 28 15.60 1.31 -21.43
C ARG A 28 14.66 0.72 -20.38
N PRO A 29 13.41 0.38 -20.76
CA PRO A 29 12.50 -0.34 -19.87
C PRO A 29 12.99 -1.77 -19.61
N PHE A 30 12.52 -2.36 -18.51
CA PHE A 30 12.68 -3.78 -18.27
C PHE A 30 11.87 -4.59 -19.29
N ILE A 31 12.48 -5.66 -19.80
CA ILE A 31 11.76 -6.66 -20.60
C ILE A 31 10.86 -7.50 -19.70
N ALA A 32 11.29 -7.78 -18.47
CA ALA A 32 10.53 -8.47 -17.44
C ALA A 32 10.72 -7.78 -16.09
N ARG A 33 9.62 -7.30 -15.51
CA ARG A 33 9.59 -6.61 -14.20
C ARG A 33 9.14 -7.59 -13.12
N ILE A 34 10.11 -8.29 -12.53
CA ILE A 34 9.89 -9.40 -11.58
C ILE A 34 10.67 -9.23 -10.26
N GLY A 35 11.06 -7.99 -9.94
CA GLY A 35 11.95 -7.68 -8.81
C GLY A 35 11.27 -7.17 -7.53
N ALA A 36 9.97 -6.84 -7.59
CA ALA A 36 9.25 -6.18 -6.49
C ALA A 36 8.05 -6.99 -5.95
N ASN A 37 7.90 -8.26 -6.36
CA ASN A 37 6.76 -9.12 -6.02
C ASN A 37 5.38 -8.56 -6.41
N GLU A 38 5.33 -7.61 -7.34
CA GLU A 38 4.09 -7.11 -7.94
C GLU A 38 3.40 -8.23 -8.73
N SER A 39 2.07 -8.31 -8.66
CA SER A 39 1.30 -9.28 -9.43
C SER A 39 1.34 -8.93 -10.93
N VAL A 40 1.98 -9.79 -11.73
CA VAL A 40 2.08 -9.61 -13.20
C VAL A 40 0.73 -9.75 -13.93
N PHE A 41 -0.30 -10.28 -13.25
CA PHE A 41 -1.64 -10.39 -13.80
C PHE A 41 -2.43 -9.07 -13.75
N GLY A 42 -1.92 -8.07 -13.01
CA GLY A 42 -2.66 -6.86 -12.71
C GLY A 42 -3.79 -7.07 -11.69
N PRO A 43 -4.57 -6.02 -11.40
CA PRO A 43 -5.71 -6.10 -10.48
C PRO A 43 -6.87 -6.89 -11.08
N SER A 44 -7.73 -7.42 -10.21
CA SER A 44 -8.99 -8.06 -10.62
C SER A 44 -9.85 -7.10 -11.45
N PRO A 45 -10.49 -7.54 -12.56
CA PRO A 45 -11.42 -6.71 -13.32
C PRO A 45 -12.55 -6.13 -12.46
N ARG A 46 -12.99 -6.87 -11.43
CA ARG A 46 -14.01 -6.39 -10.47
C ARG A 46 -13.50 -5.24 -9.61
N ALA A 47 -12.23 -5.28 -9.22
CA ALA A 47 -11.61 -4.20 -8.45
C ALA A 47 -11.44 -2.94 -9.31
N ILE A 48 -11.06 -3.10 -10.59
CA ILE A 48 -10.95 -1.98 -11.54
C ILE A 48 -12.30 -1.27 -11.70
N ALA A 49 -13.38 -2.03 -11.93
CA ALA A 49 -14.72 -1.46 -12.05
C ALA A 49 -15.14 -0.70 -10.77
N ALA A 50 -14.96 -1.31 -9.60
CA ALA A 50 -15.28 -0.67 -8.32
C ALA A 50 -14.46 0.61 -8.07
N MET A 51 -13.17 0.63 -8.41
CA MET A 51 -12.32 1.82 -8.30
C MET A 51 -12.77 2.94 -9.25
N ALA A 52 -13.17 2.59 -10.48
CA ALA A 52 -13.67 3.56 -11.45
C ALA A 52 -14.98 4.21 -10.97
N GLU A 53 -15.92 3.41 -10.45
CA GLU A 53 -17.17 3.90 -9.88
C GLU A 53 -16.93 4.78 -8.63
N ALA A 54 -16.00 4.39 -7.77
CA ALA A 54 -15.68 5.13 -6.55
C ALA A 54 -14.96 6.47 -6.81
N ALA A 55 -14.39 6.69 -8.00
CA ALA A 55 -13.60 7.87 -8.31
C ALA A 55 -14.38 9.18 -8.15
N GLU A 56 -15.67 9.21 -8.51
CA GLU A 56 -16.54 10.38 -8.34
C GLU A 56 -16.76 10.75 -6.87
N MET A 57 -16.56 9.79 -5.95
CA MET A 57 -16.78 9.94 -4.51
C MET A 57 -15.52 10.34 -3.74
N ALA A 58 -14.36 10.42 -4.42
CA ALA A 58 -13.05 10.64 -3.80
C ALA A 58 -12.88 12.02 -3.12
N TRP A 59 -13.86 12.92 -3.22
CA TRP A 59 -13.88 14.19 -2.48
C TRP A 59 -14.23 14.01 -0.99
N ARG A 60 -14.77 12.84 -0.62
CA ARG A 60 -15.12 12.52 0.77
C ARG A 60 -13.93 11.93 1.49
N TYR A 61 -13.80 12.24 2.77
CA TYR A 61 -13.01 11.39 3.65
C TYR A 61 -13.61 9.98 3.67
N GLY A 62 -12.74 8.97 3.74
CA GLY A 62 -13.16 7.61 4.03
C GLY A 62 -13.78 7.52 5.43
N ASP A 63 -14.60 6.49 5.65
CA ASP A 63 -15.09 6.17 6.98
C ASP A 63 -13.90 5.83 7.90
N PRO A 64 -13.67 6.60 8.99
CA PRO A 64 -12.54 6.36 9.89
C PRO A 64 -12.64 5.01 10.61
N GLU A 65 -13.84 4.43 10.75
CA GLU A 65 -14.02 3.13 11.39
C GLU A 65 -13.67 1.96 10.45
N ASN A 66 -13.58 2.23 9.14
CA ASN A 66 -13.43 1.22 8.09
C ASN A 66 -14.49 0.12 8.20
N HIS A 67 -15.73 0.49 8.54
CA HIS A 67 -16.79 -0.43 8.96
C HIS A 67 -17.05 -1.54 7.94
N ASP A 68 -17.34 -1.15 6.69
CA ASP A 68 -17.70 -2.09 5.63
C ASP A 68 -16.55 -3.05 5.28
N LEU A 69 -15.32 -2.54 5.24
CA LEU A 69 -14.14 -3.36 4.95
C LEU A 69 -13.87 -4.37 6.06
N LYS A 70 -13.95 -3.96 7.33
CA LYS A 70 -13.80 -4.86 8.47
C LYS A 70 -14.89 -5.92 8.50
N ALA A 71 -16.13 -5.56 8.25
CA ALA A 71 -17.25 -6.51 8.17
C ALA A 71 -17.05 -7.55 7.06
N ALA A 72 -16.64 -7.10 5.86
CA ALA A 72 -16.38 -8.00 4.73
C ALA A 72 -15.21 -8.97 5.01
N LEU A 73 -14.11 -8.48 5.58
CA LEU A 73 -12.96 -9.30 5.95
C LEU A 73 -13.29 -10.29 7.09
N ALA A 74 -14.04 -9.85 8.09
CA ALA A 74 -14.51 -10.68 9.19
C ALA A 74 -15.33 -11.88 8.69
N ALA A 75 -16.29 -11.60 7.80
CA ALA A 75 -17.10 -12.64 7.16
C ALA A 75 -16.25 -13.56 6.28
N HIS A 76 -15.31 -13.03 5.51
CA HIS A 76 -14.44 -13.81 4.64
C HIS A 76 -13.53 -14.78 5.41
N HIS A 77 -12.98 -14.34 6.55
CA HIS A 77 -12.05 -15.12 7.36
C HIS A 77 -12.71 -15.91 8.51
N GLY A 78 -14.01 -15.70 8.77
CA GLY A 78 -14.72 -16.37 9.85
C GLY A 78 -14.28 -15.94 11.26
N VAL A 79 -13.89 -14.68 11.43
CA VAL A 79 -13.40 -14.11 12.70
C VAL A 79 -14.23 -12.90 13.12
N PRO A 80 -14.26 -12.53 14.41
CA PRO A 80 -14.88 -11.28 14.84
C PRO A 80 -14.21 -10.05 14.22
N ALA A 81 -14.98 -9.01 13.92
CA ALA A 81 -14.43 -7.74 13.41
C ALA A 81 -13.40 -7.09 14.36
N ALA A 82 -13.50 -7.38 15.67
CA ALA A 82 -12.53 -6.94 16.68
C ALA A 82 -11.12 -7.52 16.47
N CYS A 83 -10.97 -8.59 15.69
CA CYS A 83 -9.67 -9.17 15.33
C CYS A 83 -9.03 -8.49 14.10
N ILE A 84 -9.67 -7.48 13.51
CA ILE A 84 -9.22 -6.85 12.27
C ILE A 84 -8.84 -5.39 12.52
N VAL A 85 -7.60 -5.06 12.14
CA VAL A 85 -7.12 -3.69 12.01
C VAL A 85 -6.90 -3.39 10.53
N VAL A 86 -7.16 -2.14 10.13
CA VAL A 86 -6.91 -1.64 8.77
C VAL A 86 -5.80 -0.60 8.86
N GLY A 87 -4.86 -0.63 7.93
CA GLY A 87 -3.78 0.36 7.80
C GLY A 87 -3.32 0.47 6.35
N GLU A 88 -2.40 1.40 6.08
CA GLU A 88 -1.91 1.73 4.73
C GLU A 88 -0.88 0.72 4.19
N GLY A 89 -1.22 -0.56 4.26
CA GLY A 89 -0.33 -1.68 3.93
C GLY A 89 0.43 -2.22 5.15
N ILE A 90 1.05 -3.39 4.95
CA ILE A 90 1.72 -4.13 6.04
C ILE A 90 2.91 -3.34 6.60
N ASP A 91 3.67 -2.64 5.76
CA ASP A 91 4.81 -1.82 6.19
C ASP A 91 4.39 -0.69 7.15
N ALA A 92 3.27 -0.02 6.87
CA ALA A 92 2.73 1.02 7.75
C ALA A 92 2.26 0.44 9.09
N LEU A 93 1.60 -0.73 9.06
CA LEU A 93 1.20 -1.43 10.28
C LEU A 93 2.42 -1.82 11.13
N LEU A 94 3.50 -2.33 10.52
CA LEU A 94 4.73 -2.65 11.24
C LEU A 94 5.40 -1.41 11.88
N GLY A 95 5.23 -0.23 11.29
CA GLY A 95 5.74 1.02 11.84
C GLY A 95 4.88 1.65 12.93
N ASN A 96 3.60 1.30 13.01
CA ASN A 96 2.61 1.89 13.92
C ASN A 96 2.20 0.97 15.08
N LEU A 97 2.62 -0.31 15.05
CA LEU A 97 2.44 -1.27 16.14
C LEU A 97 3.51 -1.14 17.24
#